data_AF-A0A6I7R356-F1
#
_entry.id   AF-A0A6I7R356-F1
#
_cell.length_a   1.000
_cell.length_b   1.000
_cell.length_c   1.000
_cell.angle_alpha   90.00
_cell.angle_beta   90.00
_cell.angle_gamma   90.00
#
_symmetry.space_group_name_H-M   'P 1'
#
loop_
_entity.id
_entity.type
_entity.pdbx_description
1 polymer ?
#
loop_
_entity_poly.entity_id
_entity_poly.type
_entity_poly.pdbx_seq_one_letter_code
_entity_poly.pdbx_strand_id
1 'polypeptide(L)'
;MKKVTNLTALFILISLFRFSVHAETIICSGTTLTLEGINFINGDLQWQSSPDSIIWSDINGADQLTASVAPMNNIYYRLKITDPLCEPAEFYTNTKYVMVADAPDIPVLENTITWEDSIFWSWSIDSNVSSYFYSFVNNIDSAVNIGTDTSFLYSGLECDENYTVYLWAQNDCGFSDVLTLSASTESCPPFQCEIGKAGPAGGIVFYCDQNGGGLEVASSDWNDQANPNTPVDPNAPWGCSGVSIATGEAFGTGQSNTTMIVNACMEPNIAARWCNDYILIENGNVFNDWYLPSRDELTLIFNNIGGSTNQGGFRNVTYWSSSQRTANQAYGRNLITGAETTFGTAKTGMMGVRAIRAF
;
A
#
# COMPACT_ATOMS: atom_id res chain seq x y z
N MET A 1 -35.68 -3.69 -72.05
CA MET A 1 -35.43 -2.31 -71.59
C MET A 1 -34.07 -2.27 -70.93
N LYS A 2 -33.18 -1.36 -71.35
CA LYS A 2 -31.78 -1.22 -70.90
C LYS A 2 -31.71 -0.77 -69.43
N LYS A 3 -30.74 -1.28 -68.67
CA LYS A 3 -29.57 -0.51 -68.19
C LYS A 3 -28.52 -1.42 -67.54
N VAL A 4 -27.33 -1.39 -68.11
CA VAL A 4 -26.05 -1.79 -67.51
C VAL A 4 -25.46 -0.56 -66.83
N THR A 5 -24.75 -0.70 -65.71
CA THR A 5 -23.52 0.06 -65.45
C THR A 5 -22.62 -0.66 -64.43
N ASN A 6 -21.37 -0.87 -64.84
CA ASN A 6 -20.28 -1.55 -64.13
C ASN A 6 -19.71 -0.73 -62.96
N LEU A 7 -18.99 -1.39 -62.05
CA LEU A 7 -17.67 -0.90 -61.62
C LEU A 7 -16.65 -2.05 -61.58
N THR A 8 -15.46 -1.74 -62.04
CA THR A 8 -14.34 -2.57 -62.53
C THR A 8 -13.59 -3.37 -61.46
N ALA A 9 -13.22 -4.62 -61.78
CA ALA A 9 -12.25 -5.43 -61.06
C ALA A 9 -10.84 -5.28 -61.67
N LEU A 10 -9.86 -4.91 -60.85
CA LEU A 10 -8.43 -4.99 -61.14
C LEU A 10 -7.92 -6.34 -60.60
N PHE A 11 -7.40 -7.21 -61.47
CA PHE A 11 -6.82 -8.49 -61.10
C PHE A 11 -5.42 -8.29 -60.47
N ILE A 12 -5.25 -8.70 -59.21
CA ILE A 12 -3.94 -9.08 -58.65
C ILE A 12 -4.08 -10.51 -58.13
N LEU A 13 -3.17 -11.37 -58.59
CA LEU A 13 -3.12 -12.80 -58.37
C LEU A 13 -2.49 -13.10 -57.00
N ILE A 14 -3.28 -13.40 -55.96
CA ILE A 14 -2.79 -14.03 -54.73
C ILE A 14 -3.81 -15.07 -54.25
N SER A 15 -3.33 -16.33 -54.23
CA SER A 15 -3.71 -17.48 -53.40
C SER A 15 -5.19 -17.74 -53.07
N LEU A 16 -5.65 -18.93 -53.47
CA LEU A 16 -6.91 -19.57 -53.13
C LEU A 16 -7.08 -19.73 -51.61
N PHE A 17 -7.93 -18.89 -51.00
CA PHE A 17 -8.84 -19.30 -49.93
C PHE A 17 -10.15 -18.53 -50.13
N ARG A 18 -11.18 -19.21 -50.63
CA ARG A 18 -12.55 -18.69 -50.54
C ARG A 18 -13.06 -18.95 -49.13
N PHE A 19 -12.72 -18.08 -48.18
CA PHE A 19 -13.57 -17.93 -47.00
C PHE A 19 -14.80 -17.14 -47.42
N SER A 20 -15.92 -17.83 -47.54
CA SER A 20 -17.22 -17.18 -47.54
C SER A 20 -17.43 -16.68 -46.12
N VAL A 21 -17.10 -15.41 -45.85
CA VAL A 21 -17.38 -14.74 -44.58
C VAL A 21 -18.90 -14.61 -44.48
N HIS A 22 -19.54 -15.63 -43.92
CA HIS A 22 -20.87 -15.51 -43.36
C HIS A 22 -20.70 -14.72 -42.06
N ALA A 23 -21.60 -13.79 -41.75
CA ALA A 23 -21.54 -13.04 -40.49
C ALA A 23 -21.55 -14.02 -39.30
N GLU A 24 -20.39 -14.23 -38.68
CA GLU A 24 -20.22 -15.11 -37.54
C GLU A 24 -20.89 -14.48 -36.33
N THR A 25 -21.79 -15.21 -35.67
CA THR A 25 -22.36 -14.78 -34.38
C THR A 25 -21.46 -15.33 -33.28
N ILE A 26 -20.76 -14.45 -32.55
CA ILE A 26 -20.05 -14.80 -31.31
C ILE A 26 -20.99 -14.51 -30.14
N ILE A 27 -21.16 -15.50 -29.26
CA ILE A 27 -21.90 -15.34 -28.01
C ILE A 27 -21.08 -15.91 -26.86
N CYS A 28 -21.41 -15.51 -25.63
CA CYS A 28 -20.79 -16.09 -24.46
C CYS A 28 -21.43 -17.42 -24.09
N SER A 29 -20.63 -18.34 -23.55
CA SER A 29 -21.06 -19.68 -23.16
C SER A 29 -22.29 -19.65 -22.27
N GLY A 30 -23.31 -20.42 -22.65
CA GLY A 30 -24.58 -20.52 -21.92
C GLY A 30 -25.52 -19.30 -22.06
N THR A 31 -25.14 -18.26 -22.81
CA THR A 31 -26.06 -17.14 -23.07
C THR A 31 -27.18 -17.55 -24.01
N THR A 32 -28.39 -17.02 -23.77
CA THR A 32 -29.56 -17.35 -24.59
C THR A 32 -29.47 -16.67 -25.94
N LEU A 33 -29.39 -17.48 -27.00
CA LEU A 33 -29.51 -17.07 -28.39
C LEU A 33 -30.93 -17.38 -28.89
N THR A 34 -31.55 -16.39 -29.52
CA THR A 34 -32.80 -16.61 -30.26
C THR A 34 -32.48 -16.93 -31.72
N LEU A 35 -32.93 -18.10 -32.17
CA LEU A 35 -32.98 -18.49 -33.58
C LEU A 35 -34.30 -18.00 -34.17
N GLU A 36 -34.27 -17.51 -35.41
CA GLU A 36 -35.43 -16.97 -36.09
C GLU A 36 -35.43 -17.42 -37.56
N GLY A 37 -36.52 -18.05 -37.97
CA GLY A 37 -36.85 -18.35 -39.36
C GLY A 37 -37.72 -17.24 -39.95
N ILE A 38 -37.36 -16.76 -41.13
CA ILE A 38 -38.11 -15.74 -41.87
C ILE A 38 -38.62 -16.30 -43.20
N ASN A 39 -39.61 -15.63 -43.80
CA ASN A 39 -40.19 -15.99 -45.11
C ASN A 39 -40.80 -17.41 -45.16
N PHE A 40 -41.34 -17.90 -44.05
CA PHE A 40 -42.01 -19.18 -43.98
C PHE A 40 -43.44 -19.11 -44.54
N ILE A 41 -43.83 -20.15 -45.28
CA ILE A 41 -45.14 -20.23 -45.96
C ILE A 41 -45.98 -21.37 -45.38
N ASN A 42 -45.47 -22.60 -45.36
CA ASN A 42 -46.19 -23.79 -44.92
C ASN A 42 -45.23 -24.96 -44.61
N GLY A 43 -45.70 -25.95 -43.84
CA GLY A 43 -44.96 -27.16 -43.44
C GLY A 43 -44.72 -27.27 -41.94
N ASP A 44 -44.29 -28.44 -41.48
CA ASP A 44 -43.88 -28.63 -40.08
C ASP A 44 -42.44 -28.17 -39.89
N LEU A 45 -42.19 -27.47 -38.79
CA LEU A 45 -40.89 -26.88 -38.46
C LEU A 45 -40.16 -27.73 -37.42
N GLN A 46 -38.85 -27.87 -37.57
CA GLN A 46 -38.01 -28.50 -36.56
C GLN A 46 -36.59 -27.91 -36.62
N TRP A 47 -36.19 -27.16 -35.61
CA TRP A 47 -34.80 -26.72 -35.50
C TRP A 47 -33.89 -27.91 -35.22
N GLN A 48 -32.72 -27.91 -35.86
CA GLN A 48 -31.69 -28.91 -35.69
C GLN A 48 -30.36 -28.26 -35.35
N SER A 49 -29.55 -28.97 -34.59
CA SER A 49 -28.18 -28.59 -34.26
C SER A 49 -27.17 -29.63 -34.73
N SER A 50 -25.94 -29.19 -34.99
CA SER A 50 -24.84 -30.05 -35.40
C SER A 50 -23.50 -29.50 -34.90
N PRO A 51 -22.60 -30.33 -34.33
CA PRO A 51 -21.23 -29.90 -34.02
C PRO A 51 -20.31 -29.78 -35.25
N ASP A 52 -20.63 -30.50 -36.34
CA ASP A 52 -19.73 -30.70 -37.49
C ASP A 52 -20.32 -30.25 -38.84
N SER A 53 -21.56 -29.72 -38.82
CA SER A 53 -22.39 -29.38 -40.00
C SER A 53 -22.80 -30.55 -40.89
N ILE A 54 -22.49 -31.79 -40.50
CA ILE A 54 -22.74 -33.02 -41.27
C ILE A 54 -23.83 -33.85 -40.59
N ILE A 55 -23.67 -34.15 -39.30
CA ILE A 55 -24.61 -34.95 -38.51
C ILE A 55 -25.51 -34.00 -37.72
N TRP A 56 -26.81 -34.08 -37.99
CA TRP A 56 -27.81 -33.17 -37.43
C TRP A 56 -28.72 -33.91 -36.47
N SER A 57 -29.02 -33.29 -35.32
CA SER A 57 -29.96 -33.76 -34.31
C SER A 57 -31.06 -32.74 -34.08
N ASP A 58 -32.28 -33.21 -33.85
CA ASP A 58 -33.42 -32.33 -33.53
C ASP A 58 -33.27 -31.69 -32.15
N ILE A 59 -33.57 -30.40 -32.07
CA ILE A 59 -33.65 -29.67 -30.81
C ILE A 59 -35.04 -29.91 -30.23
N ASN A 60 -35.10 -30.57 -29.07
CA ASN A 60 -36.37 -30.97 -28.46
C ASN A 60 -37.31 -29.78 -28.22
N GLY A 61 -38.53 -29.85 -28.76
CA GLY A 61 -39.57 -28.81 -28.60
C GLY A 61 -39.35 -27.54 -29.43
N ALA A 62 -38.36 -27.51 -30.32
CA ALA A 62 -38.08 -26.36 -31.17
C ALA A 62 -38.81 -26.46 -32.52
N ASP A 63 -40.16 -26.48 -32.45
CA ASP A 63 -41.08 -26.70 -33.58
C ASP A 63 -41.78 -25.41 -34.06
N GLN A 64 -41.27 -24.26 -33.65
CA GLN A 64 -41.77 -22.93 -34.02
C GLN A 64 -40.77 -22.18 -34.92
N LEU A 65 -41.22 -21.08 -35.54
CA LEU A 65 -40.34 -20.20 -36.32
C LEU A 65 -39.20 -19.60 -35.51
N THR A 66 -39.39 -19.45 -34.20
CA THR A 66 -38.36 -19.03 -33.27
C THR A 66 -38.02 -20.13 -32.28
N ALA A 67 -36.76 -20.19 -31.86
CA ALA A 67 -36.31 -21.10 -30.82
C ALA A 67 -35.24 -20.43 -29.95
N SER A 68 -35.28 -20.67 -28.65
CA SER A 68 -34.26 -20.19 -27.70
C SER A 68 -33.29 -21.32 -27.35
N VAL A 69 -32.00 -21.08 -27.53
CA VAL A 69 -30.92 -22.05 -27.29
C VAL A 69 -29.81 -21.39 -26.46
N ALA A 70 -29.07 -22.17 -25.68
CA ALA A 70 -27.96 -21.70 -24.86
C ALA A 70 -26.74 -22.63 -25.05
N PRO A 71 -26.00 -22.50 -26.17
CA PRO A 71 -24.88 -23.40 -26.45
C PRO A 71 -23.70 -23.13 -25.52
N MET A 72 -23.02 -24.23 -25.14
CA MET A 72 -21.79 -24.22 -24.33
C MET A 72 -20.52 -24.42 -25.17
N ASN A 73 -20.67 -24.75 -26.46
CA ASN A 73 -19.57 -25.00 -27.40
C ASN A 73 -19.99 -24.49 -28.79
N ASN A 74 -19.01 -24.26 -29.65
CA ASN A 74 -19.24 -23.93 -31.06
C ASN A 74 -20.21 -24.92 -31.71
N ILE A 75 -21.22 -24.39 -32.42
CA ILE A 75 -22.31 -25.22 -32.92
C ILE A 75 -22.95 -24.62 -34.17
N TYR A 76 -23.47 -25.50 -35.03
CA TYR A 76 -24.25 -25.14 -36.21
C TYR A 76 -25.74 -25.33 -35.95
N TYR A 77 -26.56 -24.43 -36.47
CA TYR A 77 -28.01 -24.51 -36.46
C TYR A 77 -28.58 -24.48 -37.87
N ARG A 78 -29.68 -25.19 -38.10
CA ARG A 78 -30.53 -25.07 -39.30
C ARG A 78 -31.98 -25.36 -38.95
N LEU A 79 -32.91 -24.86 -39.75
CA LEU A 79 -34.33 -25.20 -39.65
C LEU A 79 -34.67 -26.23 -40.72
N LYS A 80 -35.22 -27.37 -40.30
CA LYS A 80 -35.85 -28.37 -41.16
C LYS A 80 -37.32 -28.00 -41.34
N ILE A 81 -37.79 -28.05 -42.59
CA ILE A 81 -39.18 -27.82 -42.96
C ILE A 81 -39.68 -29.08 -43.67
N THR A 82 -40.78 -29.67 -43.19
CA THR A 82 -41.40 -30.85 -43.79
C THR A 82 -42.77 -30.51 -44.34
N ASP A 83 -42.94 -30.56 -45.67
CA ASP A 83 -44.23 -30.36 -46.34
C ASP A 83 -44.52 -31.56 -47.25
N PRO A 84 -45.49 -32.42 -46.90
CA PRO A 84 -45.81 -33.62 -47.68
C PRO A 84 -46.44 -33.32 -49.05
N LEU A 85 -46.80 -32.05 -49.33
CA LEU A 85 -47.35 -31.62 -50.61
C LEU A 85 -46.26 -31.18 -51.62
N CYS A 86 -45.00 -31.15 -51.19
CA CYS A 86 -43.85 -30.75 -52.00
C CYS A 86 -42.93 -31.95 -52.32
N GLU A 87 -42.17 -31.84 -53.41
CA GLU A 87 -41.12 -32.82 -53.78
C GLU A 87 -39.78 -32.09 -54.01
N PRO A 88 -38.74 -32.33 -53.19
CA PRO A 88 -38.73 -33.24 -52.04
C PRO A 88 -39.61 -32.74 -50.88
N ALA A 89 -40.09 -33.65 -50.04
CA ALA A 89 -40.93 -33.30 -48.88
C ALA A 89 -40.17 -32.61 -47.74
N GLU A 90 -38.83 -32.58 -47.79
CA GLU A 90 -37.98 -31.97 -46.77
C GLU A 90 -37.10 -30.87 -47.36
N PHE A 91 -37.09 -29.72 -46.69
CA PHE A 91 -36.24 -28.58 -47.01
C PHE A 91 -35.44 -28.16 -45.78
N TYR A 92 -34.28 -27.56 -46.03
CA TYR A 92 -33.37 -27.11 -44.99
C TYR A 92 -32.95 -25.67 -45.28
N THR A 93 -32.93 -24.82 -44.27
CA THR A 93 -32.34 -23.48 -44.40
C THR A 93 -30.83 -23.56 -44.58
N ASN A 94 -30.21 -22.42 -44.89
CA ASN A 94 -28.77 -22.28 -44.73
C ASN A 94 -28.36 -22.53 -43.27
N THR A 95 -27.11 -22.94 -43.09
CA THR A 95 -26.54 -23.18 -41.77
C THR A 95 -26.11 -21.87 -41.12
N LYS A 96 -26.44 -21.70 -39.84
CA LYS A 96 -25.91 -20.62 -39.00
C LYS A 96 -24.84 -21.22 -38.10
N TYR A 97 -23.60 -20.76 -38.23
CA TYR A 97 -22.52 -21.11 -37.32
C TYR A 97 -22.48 -20.11 -36.17
N VAL A 98 -22.40 -20.63 -34.94
CA VAL A 98 -22.31 -19.83 -33.71
C VAL A 98 -21.01 -20.21 -33.02
N MET A 99 -20.15 -19.20 -32.83
CA MET A 99 -18.98 -19.32 -31.98
C MET A 99 -19.33 -19.00 -30.54
N VAL A 100 -18.86 -19.82 -29.62
CA VAL A 100 -19.06 -19.66 -28.19
C VAL A 100 -17.72 -19.29 -27.56
N ALA A 101 -17.68 -18.13 -26.91
CA ALA A 101 -16.53 -17.65 -26.16
C ALA A 101 -16.77 -17.83 -24.64
N ASP A 102 -15.70 -18.12 -23.91
CA ASP A 102 -15.71 -18.22 -22.45
C ASP A 102 -15.12 -16.95 -21.82
N ALA A 103 -15.42 -16.74 -20.54
CA ALA A 103 -14.67 -15.77 -19.73
C ALA A 103 -13.19 -16.20 -19.65
N PRO A 104 -12.26 -15.30 -19.30
CA PRO A 104 -10.85 -15.66 -19.25
C PRO A 104 -10.54 -16.69 -18.16
N ASP A 105 -9.45 -17.44 -18.37
CA ASP A 105 -8.90 -18.31 -17.32
C ASP A 105 -8.30 -17.48 -16.18
N ILE A 106 -8.05 -18.12 -15.04
CA ILE A 106 -7.36 -17.49 -13.91
C ILE A 106 -5.97 -17.01 -14.38
N PRO A 107 -5.59 -15.74 -14.14
CA PRO A 107 -4.25 -15.27 -14.48
C PRO A 107 -3.16 -16.13 -13.83
N VAL A 108 -2.04 -16.33 -14.51
CA VAL A 108 -0.93 -17.14 -13.98
C VAL A 108 0.17 -16.22 -13.45
N LEU A 109 0.43 -16.28 -12.13
CA LEU A 109 1.54 -15.55 -11.50
C LEU A 109 2.88 -16.00 -12.10
N GLU A 110 3.67 -15.04 -12.59
CA GLU A 110 5.01 -15.27 -13.14
C GLU A 110 6.11 -14.90 -12.15
N ASN A 111 6.06 -13.69 -11.60
CA ASN A 111 7.10 -13.19 -10.70
C ASN A 111 6.51 -12.52 -9.48
N THR A 112 7.26 -12.59 -8.40
CA THR A 112 7.06 -11.79 -7.19
C THR A 112 8.43 -11.29 -6.74
N ILE A 113 8.57 -9.97 -6.64
CA ILE A 113 9.78 -9.31 -6.14
C ILE A 113 9.36 -8.44 -4.96
N THR A 114 10.09 -8.56 -3.86
CA THR A 114 9.81 -7.89 -2.60
C THR A 114 10.95 -6.97 -2.24
N TRP A 115 10.62 -5.82 -1.67
CA TRP A 115 11.55 -4.87 -1.05
C TRP A 115 11.06 -4.57 0.37
N GLU A 116 11.79 -3.70 1.07
CA GLU A 116 11.42 -3.20 2.40
C GLU A 116 10.02 -2.61 2.46
N ASP A 117 9.64 -1.79 1.48
CA ASP A 117 8.42 -0.97 1.51
C ASP A 117 7.47 -1.23 0.32
N SER A 118 7.75 -2.27 -0.46
CA SER A 118 7.05 -2.50 -1.71
C SER A 118 7.09 -3.94 -2.19
N ILE A 119 6.07 -4.31 -2.97
CA ILE A 119 5.98 -5.62 -3.61
C ILE A 119 5.57 -5.43 -5.07
N PHE A 120 6.26 -6.12 -5.96
CA PHE A 120 5.96 -6.22 -7.38
C PHE A 120 5.46 -7.62 -7.71
N TRP A 121 4.33 -7.68 -8.41
CA TRP A 121 3.80 -8.90 -9.01
C TRP A 121 3.73 -8.76 -10.52
N SER A 122 3.98 -9.84 -11.25
CA SER A 122 3.69 -9.94 -12.69
C SER A 122 3.02 -11.26 -13.03
N TRP A 123 2.21 -11.28 -14.07
CA TRP A 123 1.48 -12.46 -14.52
C TRP A 123 1.54 -12.61 -16.05
N SER A 124 1.25 -13.82 -16.53
CA SER A 124 1.36 -14.16 -17.94
C SER A 124 0.39 -13.38 -18.79
N ILE A 125 0.81 -12.99 -20.00
CA ILE A 125 -0.09 -12.43 -21.01
C ILE A 125 -1.04 -13.50 -21.54
N ASP A 126 -2.33 -13.15 -21.66
CA ASP A 126 -3.35 -13.96 -22.30
C ASP A 126 -4.09 -13.13 -23.36
N SER A 127 -4.14 -13.65 -24.58
CA SER A 127 -4.84 -13.04 -25.71
C SER A 127 -6.37 -13.01 -25.55
N ASN A 128 -6.93 -13.81 -24.65
CA ASN A 128 -8.36 -13.82 -24.33
C ASN A 128 -8.75 -12.74 -23.31
N VAL A 129 -7.81 -11.93 -22.82
CA VAL A 129 -8.05 -10.90 -21.79
C VAL A 129 -8.08 -9.51 -22.41
N SER A 130 -9.13 -8.74 -22.10
CA SER A 130 -9.25 -7.33 -22.47
C SER A 130 -8.76 -6.38 -21.37
N SER A 131 -8.88 -6.77 -20.09
CA SER A 131 -8.36 -5.99 -18.95
C SER A 131 -8.17 -6.81 -17.69
N TYR A 132 -7.32 -6.32 -16.79
CA TYR A 132 -7.07 -6.87 -15.46
C TYR A 132 -7.54 -5.92 -14.37
N PHE A 133 -7.90 -6.49 -13.22
CA PHE A 133 -8.41 -5.79 -12.06
C PHE A 133 -7.75 -6.33 -10.80
N TYR A 134 -7.40 -5.46 -9.86
CA TYR A 134 -6.87 -5.89 -8.55
C TYR A 134 -7.60 -5.25 -7.37
N SER A 135 -7.60 -5.91 -6.20
CA SER A 135 -8.11 -5.36 -4.94
C SER A 135 -7.40 -5.97 -3.73
N PHE A 136 -7.35 -5.24 -2.61
CA PHE A 136 -6.91 -5.76 -1.30
C PHE A 136 -8.03 -6.49 -0.54
N VAL A 137 -9.25 -6.44 -1.06
CA VAL A 137 -10.40 -7.18 -0.55
C VAL A 137 -10.85 -8.13 -1.65
N ASN A 138 -11.24 -9.36 -1.30
CA ASN A 138 -11.76 -10.33 -2.27
C ASN A 138 -13.17 -9.94 -2.74
N ASN A 139 -13.27 -8.83 -3.48
CA ASN A 139 -14.50 -8.27 -4.00
C ASN A 139 -14.23 -7.46 -5.28
N ILE A 140 -14.73 -7.95 -6.41
CA ILE A 140 -14.56 -7.33 -7.73
C ILE A 140 -15.17 -5.92 -7.83
N ASP A 141 -16.24 -5.64 -7.08
CA ASP A 141 -16.89 -4.32 -7.09
C ASP A 141 -16.00 -3.22 -6.50
N SER A 142 -15.00 -3.62 -5.72
CA SER A 142 -14.01 -2.72 -5.11
C SER A 142 -12.69 -2.67 -5.89
N ALA A 143 -12.58 -3.42 -6.98
CA ALA A 143 -11.32 -3.60 -7.69
C ALA A 143 -10.98 -2.41 -8.60
N VAL A 144 -9.69 -2.17 -8.73
CA VAL A 144 -9.12 -1.13 -9.59
C VAL A 144 -8.78 -1.75 -10.94
N ASN A 145 -9.31 -1.16 -12.03
CA ASN A 145 -8.99 -1.55 -13.40
C ASN A 145 -7.59 -1.04 -13.77
N ILE A 146 -6.70 -1.94 -14.19
CA ILE A 146 -5.32 -1.64 -14.63
C ILE A 146 -5.11 -1.90 -16.13
N GLY A 147 -6.19 -2.05 -16.88
CA GLY A 147 -6.16 -2.25 -18.32
C GLY A 147 -5.42 -3.53 -18.70
N THR A 148 -4.57 -3.47 -19.71
CA THR A 148 -3.81 -4.63 -20.22
C THR A 148 -2.47 -4.83 -19.51
N ASP A 149 -2.19 -4.08 -18.44
CA ASP A 149 -0.95 -4.22 -17.70
C ASP A 149 -0.86 -5.63 -17.12
N THR A 150 0.32 -6.24 -17.24
CA THR A 150 0.62 -7.60 -16.75
C THR A 150 1.52 -7.57 -15.52
N SER A 151 1.58 -6.42 -14.86
CA SER A 151 2.36 -6.22 -13.66
C SER A 151 1.81 -5.09 -12.81
N PHE A 152 2.07 -5.17 -11.50
CA PHE A 152 1.65 -4.19 -10.51
C PHE A 152 2.74 -4.03 -9.45
N LEU A 153 3.13 -2.78 -9.19
CA LEU A 153 4.00 -2.40 -8.08
C LEU A 153 3.17 -1.69 -7.03
N TYR A 154 3.17 -2.20 -5.81
CA TYR A 154 2.59 -1.52 -4.66
C TYR A 154 3.70 -1.04 -3.72
N SER A 155 3.62 0.21 -3.27
CA SER A 155 4.65 0.87 -2.46
C SER A 155 4.02 1.55 -1.24
N GLY A 156 4.85 1.92 -0.27
CA GLY A 156 4.39 2.51 0.99
C GLY A 156 3.88 1.46 1.98
N LEU A 157 4.42 0.25 1.89
CA LEU A 157 4.14 -0.86 2.80
C LEU A 157 5.06 -0.80 4.02
N GLU A 158 4.57 -1.35 5.13
CA GLU A 158 5.41 -1.65 6.28
C GLU A 158 6.32 -2.86 5.96
N CYS A 159 7.55 -2.81 6.45
CA CYS A 159 8.53 -3.90 6.35
C CYS A 159 8.20 -5.06 7.30
N ASP A 160 8.68 -6.26 6.98
CA ASP A 160 8.41 -7.50 7.72
C ASP A 160 6.91 -7.86 7.86
N GLU A 161 6.08 -7.40 6.91
CA GLU A 161 4.62 -7.58 6.93
C GLU A 161 4.11 -8.33 5.70
N ASN A 162 3.03 -9.09 5.87
CA ASN A 162 2.46 -9.91 4.79
C ASN A 162 1.22 -9.27 4.15
N TYR A 163 1.24 -9.15 2.83
CA TYR A 163 0.18 -8.52 2.04
C TYR A 163 -0.48 -9.51 1.09
N THR A 164 -1.81 -9.39 0.96
CA THR A 164 -2.63 -10.19 0.04
C THR A 164 -3.34 -9.28 -0.95
N VAL A 165 -3.25 -9.63 -2.24
CA VAL A 165 -3.93 -8.95 -3.35
C VAL A 165 -4.73 -9.98 -4.14
N TYR A 166 -5.94 -9.61 -4.56
CA TYR A 166 -6.81 -10.41 -5.40
C TYR A 166 -6.81 -9.84 -6.81
N LEU A 167 -6.61 -10.68 -7.81
CA LEU A 167 -6.50 -10.30 -9.22
C LEU A 167 -7.54 -11.06 -10.06
N TRP A 168 -8.17 -10.35 -11.00
CA TRP A 168 -9.10 -10.91 -11.97
C TRP A 168 -8.72 -10.47 -13.38
N ALA A 169 -8.96 -11.34 -14.36
CA ALA A 169 -8.98 -11.00 -15.76
C ALA A 169 -10.43 -10.79 -16.24
N GLN A 170 -10.61 -9.93 -17.24
CA GLN A 170 -11.92 -9.66 -17.85
C GLN A 170 -11.83 -9.75 -19.37
N ASN A 171 -12.89 -10.26 -19.99
CA ASN A 171 -13.23 -10.05 -21.39
C ASN A 171 -14.72 -9.72 -21.55
N ASP A 172 -15.22 -9.67 -22.79
CA ASP A 172 -16.63 -9.38 -23.08
C ASP A 172 -17.61 -10.42 -22.49
N CYS A 173 -17.13 -11.62 -22.14
CA CYS A 173 -17.91 -12.69 -21.56
C CYS A 173 -17.92 -12.73 -20.03
N GLY A 174 -17.06 -11.93 -19.37
CA GLY A 174 -17.09 -11.75 -17.93
C GLY A 174 -15.70 -11.75 -17.31
N PHE A 175 -15.68 -12.00 -16.00
CA PHE A 175 -14.46 -12.09 -15.22
C PHE A 175 -14.02 -13.55 -15.06
N SER A 176 -12.71 -13.75 -14.96
CA SER A 176 -12.13 -15.00 -14.51
C SER A 176 -12.49 -15.30 -13.05
N ASP A 177 -12.19 -16.53 -12.62
CA ASP A 177 -12.00 -16.80 -11.19
C ASP A 177 -10.82 -15.97 -10.62
N VAL A 178 -10.80 -15.80 -9.30
CA VAL A 178 -9.81 -14.94 -8.62
C VAL A 178 -8.44 -15.61 -8.50
N LEU A 179 -7.38 -14.90 -8.88
CA LEU A 179 -6.01 -15.21 -8.47
C LEU A 179 -5.69 -14.52 -7.16
N THR A 180 -5.25 -15.27 -6.14
CA THR A 180 -4.79 -14.71 -4.86
C THR A 180 -3.27 -14.62 -4.87
N LEU A 181 -2.76 -13.39 -4.76
CA LEU A 181 -1.35 -13.05 -4.64
C LEU A 181 -1.02 -12.81 -3.17
N SER A 182 0.05 -13.41 -2.65
CA SER A 182 0.49 -13.15 -1.27
C SER A 182 2.01 -13.16 -1.18
N ALA A 183 2.55 -12.14 -0.51
CA ALA A 183 3.98 -11.99 -0.28
C ALA A 183 4.23 -11.08 0.93
N SER A 184 5.39 -11.26 1.54
CA SER A 184 5.85 -10.42 2.65
C SER A 184 6.90 -9.43 2.17
N THR A 185 6.87 -8.21 2.70
CA THR A 185 7.96 -7.25 2.55
C THR A 185 9.23 -7.79 3.20
N GLU A 186 10.39 -7.28 2.77
CA GLU A 186 11.66 -7.65 3.39
C GLU A 186 11.72 -7.15 4.85
N SER A 187 12.58 -7.78 5.64
CA SER A 187 12.79 -7.39 7.03
C SER A 187 13.16 -5.90 7.11
N CYS A 188 12.63 -5.20 8.11
CA CYS A 188 13.00 -3.81 8.35
C CYS A 188 14.53 -3.66 8.44
N PRO A 189 15.13 -2.68 7.73
CA PRO A 189 16.54 -2.39 7.90
C PRO A 189 16.79 -2.03 9.37
N PRO A 190 17.94 -2.43 9.92
CA PRO A 190 18.31 -2.01 11.27
C PRO A 190 18.33 -0.49 11.31
N PHE A 191 17.75 0.09 12.37
CA PHE A 191 17.75 1.54 12.58
C PHE A 191 19.17 2.09 12.34
N GLN A 192 19.29 2.96 11.34
CA GLN A 192 20.56 3.61 11.04
C GLN A 192 20.65 4.86 11.89
N CYS A 193 21.49 4.82 12.92
CA CYS A 193 21.75 5.99 13.72
C CYS A 193 22.40 7.09 12.88
N GLU A 194 21.67 8.20 12.68
CA GLU A 194 22.13 9.36 11.95
C GLU A 194 21.89 10.64 12.78
N ILE A 195 22.96 11.37 13.08
CA ILE A 195 22.88 12.63 13.83
C ILE A 195 22.00 13.65 13.09
N GLY A 196 21.07 14.27 13.82
CA GLY A 196 20.13 15.26 13.30
C GLY A 196 18.87 14.68 12.67
N LYS A 197 18.70 13.35 12.66
CA LYS A 197 17.48 12.67 12.21
C LYS A 197 16.59 12.25 13.38
N ALA A 198 15.36 11.86 13.05
CA ALA A 198 14.43 11.29 14.01
C ALA A 198 14.98 9.95 14.55
N GLY A 199 14.99 9.80 15.87
CA GLY A 199 15.30 8.56 16.55
C GLY A 199 14.05 7.69 16.75
N PRO A 200 14.20 6.52 17.41
CA PRO A 200 13.10 5.56 17.57
C PRO A 200 11.90 6.10 18.35
N ALA A 201 12.09 7.09 19.23
CA ALA A 201 11.00 7.74 19.96
C ALA A 201 10.56 9.06 19.32
N GLY A 202 10.91 9.32 18.05
CA GLY A 202 10.60 10.57 17.35
C GLY A 202 11.42 11.79 17.81
N GLY A 203 12.36 11.61 18.73
CA GLY A 203 13.31 12.65 19.15
C GLY A 203 14.38 12.90 18.09
N ILE A 204 15.26 13.88 18.31
CA ILE A 204 16.37 14.14 17.38
C ILE A 204 17.65 13.49 17.91
N VAL A 205 18.24 12.60 17.11
CA VAL A 205 19.49 11.90 17.43
C VAL A 205 20.64 12.92 17.49
N PHE A 206 21.38 12.93 18.59
CA PHE A 206 22.57 13.79 18.76
C PHE A 206 23.85 12.99 19.00
N TYR A 207 23.76 11.68 19.17
CA TYR A 207 24.90 10.79 19.35
C TYR A 207 24.60 9.41 18.79
N CYS A 208 25.60 8.82 18.12
CA CYS A 208 25.57 7.45 17.62
C CYS A 208 26.76 6.67 18.18
N ASP A 209 26.50 5.45 18.65
CA ASP A 209 27.55 4.53 19.05
C ASP A 209 28.05 3.68 17.86
N GLN A 210 29.01 2.77 18.13
CA GLN A 210 29.59 1.91 17.08
C GLN A 210 28.76 0.65 16.80
N ASN A 211 27.70 0.41 17.55
CA ASN A 211 26.86 -0.78 17.51
C ASN A 211 25.46 -0.53 16.92
N GLY A 212 25.18 0.71 16.46
CA GLY A 212 23.89 1.11 15.89
C GLY A 212 22.92 1.74 16.89
N GLY A 213 23.30 1.82 18.17
CA GLY A 213 22.57 2.54 19.20
C GLY A 213 22.95 4.02 19.26
N GLY A 214 22.34 4.76 20.17
CA GLY A 214 22.60 6.20 20.27
C GLY A 214 21.88 6.91 21.39
N LEU A 215 21.91 8.24 21.33
CA LEU A 215 21.12 9.10 22.20
C LEU A 215 20.29 10.06 21.35
N GLU A 216 19.03 10.22 21.73
CA GLU A 216 18.12 11.20 21.15
C GLU A 216 17.64 12.20 22.19
N VAL A 217 17.37 13.42 21.73
CA VAL A 217 16.74 14.46 22.53
C VAL A 217 15.24 14.48 22.26
N ALA A 218 14.43 14.62 23.31
CA ALA A 218 12.98 14.71 23.16
C ALA A 218 12.58 15.83 22.19
N SER A 219 11.47 15.63 21.48
CA SER A 219 10.92 16.63 20.56
C SER A 219 10.65 17.96 21.27
N SER A 220 10.60 19.07 20.52
CA SER A 220 10.43 20.40 21.10
C SER A 220 9.10 20.65 21.82
N ASP A 221 8.15 19.74 21.61
CA ASP A 221 6.81 19.67 22.17
C ASP A 221 6.65 18.64 23.30
N TRP A 222 7.74 18.03 23.79
CA TRP A 222 7.71 16.90 24.76
C TRP A 222 6.97 17.15 26.07
N ASN A 223 6.54 18.39 26.35
CA ASN A 223 5.80 18.76 27.53
C ASN A 223 4.38 19.31 27.26
N ASP A 224 3.70 18.79 26.23
CA ASP A 224 2.34 19.17 25.84
C ASP A 224 1.28 19.09 26.95
N GLN A 225 1.58 18.47 28.09
CA GLN A 225 0.70 18.45 29.26
C GLN A 225 0.47 19.85 29.87
N ALA A 226 1.34 20.83 29.61
CA ALA A 226 1.21 22.17 30.19
C ALA A 226 0.41 23.17 29.34
N ASN A 227 0.42 23.06 27.99
CA ASN A 227 -0.37 23.90 27.09
C ASN A 227 -0.30 23.38 25.62
N PRO A 228 -1.36 22.75 25.08
CA PRO A 228 -1.37 22.18 23.72
C PRO A 228 -1.30 23.22 22.58
N ASN A 229 -1.34 24.52 22.89
CA ASN A 229 -1.31 25.59 21.88
C ASN A 229 0.06 26.28 21.72
N THR A 230 1.02 25.98 22.59
CA THR A 230 2.42 26.41 22.44
C THR A 230 3.33 25.34 23.04
N PRO A 231 3.61 24.27 22.30
CA PRO A 231 4.52 23.23 22.76
C PRO A 231 5.93 23.81 22.86
N VAL A 232 6.42 23.97 24.07
CA VAL A 232 7.69 24.64 24.35
C VAL A 232 8.33 23.94 25.54
N ASP A 233 9.64 23.75 25.48
CA ASP A 233 10.42 23.22 26.61
C ASP A 233 10.00 23.82 27.94
N PRO A 234 9.74 23.00 28.97
CA PRO A 234 9.42 23.53 30.27
C PRO A 234 10.58 24.34 30.84
N ASN A 235 10.24 25.31 31.67
CA ASN A 235 11.17 25.94 32.58
C ASN A 235 10.98 25.35 33.98
N ALA A 236 12.06 24.90 34.62
CA ALA A 236 12.02 24.37 35.98
C ALA A 236 13.25 24.79 36.78
N PRO A 237 13.18 24.79 38.12
CA PRO A 237 14.37 24.85 38.96
C PRO A 237 15.15 23.53 38.87
N TRP A 238 16.45 23.59 39.16
CA TRP A 238 17.25 22.37 39.34
C TRP A 238 16.83 21.63 40.63
N GLY A 239 16.43 22.40 41.65
CA GLY A 239 15.87 21.90 42.91
C GLY A 239 16.89 21.74 44.04
N CYS A 240 16.42 21.55 45.26
CA CYS A 240 17.24 21.22 46.43
C CYS A 240 18.47 22.13 46.61
N SER A 241 18.24 23.43 46.55
CA SER A 241 19.27 24.42 46.86
C SER A 241 19.73 24.26 48.30
N GLY A 242 21.05 24.23 48.51
CA GLY A 242 21.67 24.03 49.81
C GLY A 242 22.02 22.57 50.11
N VAL A 243 21.55 21.63 49.29
CA VAL A 243 21.88 20.20 49.40
C VAL A 243 22.93 19.83 48.36
N SER A 244 24.00 19.15 48.80
CA SER A 244 25.02 18.61 47.89
C SER A 244 24.66 17.19 47.48
N ILE A 245 24.43 16.98 46.19
CA ILE A 245 24.16 15.69 45.54
C ILE A 245 25.37 15.36 44.67
N ALA A 246 25.98 14.19 44.86
CA ALA A 246 27.25 13.80 44.23
C ALA A 246 27.10 13.37 42.76
N THR A 247 26.60 14.26 41.92
CA THR A 247 26.44 14.06 40.47
C THR A 247 27.76 14.19 39.71
N GLY A 248 27.90 13.50 38.59
CA GLY A 248 29.02 13.62 37.65
C GLY A 248 28.78 14.66 36.53
N GLU A 249 29.86 15.05 35.85
CA GLU A 249 29.82 15.95 34.68
C GLU A 249 29.94 15.21 33.34
N ALA A 250 30.58 14.03 33.37
CA ALA A 250 31.01 13.30 32.19
C ALA A 250 29.87 12.77 31.32
N PHE A 251 30.18 12.48 30.06
CA PHE A 251 29.30 11.75 29.15
C PHE A 251 28.84 10.41 29.77
N GLY A 252 27.56 10.07 29.61
CA GLY A 252 26.97 8.84 30.15
C GLY A 252 26.59 8.91 31.63
N THR A 253 26.78 10.06 32.30
CA THR A 253 26.38 10.21 33.72
C THR A 253 24.97 10.77 33.91
N GLY A 254 24.28 11.23 32.85
CA GLY A 254 23.00 11.92 32.98
C GLY A 254 21.91 11.08 33.65
N GLN A 255 21.80 9.80 33.29
CA GLN A 255 20.81 8.88 33.87
C GLN A 255 21.04 8.67 35.38
N SER A 256 22.27 8.38 35.79
CA SER A 256 22.61 8.14 37.20
C SER A 256 22.48 9.43 38.02
N ASN A 257 22.86 10.57 37.46
CA ASN A 257 22.64 11.88 38.07
C ASN A 257 21.16 12.16 38.30
N THR A 258 20.33 11.99 37.27
CA THR A 258 18.88 12.21 37.32
C THR A 258 18.26 11.35 38.41
N THR A 259 18.62 10.06 38.46
CA THR A 259 18.19 9.13 39.50
C THR A 259 18.59 9.61 40.91
N MET A 260 19.84 10.05 41.09
CA MET A 260 20.30 10.59 42.38
C MET A 260 19.53 11.85 42.79
N ILE A 261 19.27 12.76 41.85
CA ILE A 261 18.54 14.01 42.12
C ILE A 261 17.09 13.70 42.51
N VAL A 262 16.40 12.84 41.75
CA VAL A 262 15.00 12.47 42.01
C VAL A 262 14.84 11.79 43.38
N ASN A 263 15.81 10.97 43.78
CA ASN A 263 15.81 10.28 45.08
C ASN A 263 16.19 11.20 46.26
N ALA A 264 17.12 12.14 46.06
CA ALA A 264 17.55 13.05 47.11
C ALA A 264 16.62 14.27 47.27
N CYS A 265 15.90 14.63 46.21
CA CYS A 265 15.12 15.86 46.15
C CYS A 265 13.62 15.61 46.07
N MET A 266 12.94 15.77 47.21
CA MET A 266 11.48 15.60 47.32
C MET A 266 10.67 16.80 46.79
N GLU A 267 11.33 17.86 46.32
CA GLU A 267 10.65 18.99 45.73
C GLU A 267 9.87 18.57 44.46
N PRO A 268 8.60 18.96 44.33
CA PRO A 268 7.85 18.75 43.09
C PRO A 268 8.38 19.68 41.99
N ASN A 269 8.15 19.32 40.73
CA ASN A 269 8.39 20.16 39.56
C ASN A 269 9.86 20.59 39.33
N ILE A 270 10.84 19.78 39.76
CA ILE A 270 12.27 20.01 39.47
C ILE A 270 12.68 19.42 38.11
N ALA A 271 13.65 20.01 37.43
CA ALA A 271 14.07 19.64 36.08
C ALA A 271 14.30 18.13 35.89
N ALA A 272 15.01 17.49 36.82
CA ALA A 272 15.27 16.05 36.77
C ALA A 272 13.99 15.19 36.82
N ARG A 273 12.97 15.63 37.59
CA ARG A 273 11.71 14.92 37.75
C ARG A 273 10.83 15.06 36.51
N TRP A 274 10.81 16.22 35.85
CA TRP A 274 10.14 16.39 34.57
C TRP A 274 10.67 15.40 33.52
N CYS A 275 11.99 15.22 33.44
CA CYS A 275 12.58 14.24 32.53
C CYS A 275 12.27 12.79 32.94
N ASN A 276 12.47 12.45 34.22
CA ASN A 276 12.29 11.09 34.74
C ASN A 276 10.85 10.58 34.62
N ASP A 277 9.86 11.47 34.79
CA ASP A 277 8.45 11.11 34.79
C ASP A 277 7.81 11.22 33.38
N TYR A 278 8.61 11.58 32.37
CA TYR A 278 8.15 11.71 30.99
C TYR A 278 7.88 10.34 30.37
N ILE A 279 6.68 10.20 29.80
CA ILE A 279 6.23 9.00 29.10
C ILE A 279 5.73 9.43 27.74
N LEU A 280 6.28 8.82 26.69
CA LEU A 280 5.85 8.99 25.31
C LEU A 280 5.32 7.67 24.75
N ILE A 281 4.23 7.73 23.99
CA ILE A 281 3.71 6.61 23.21
C ILE A 281 3.80 7.00 21.74
N GLU A 282 4.67 6.33 20.98
CA GLU A 282 4.91 6.58 19.56
C GLU A 282 4.87 5.25 18.80
N ASN A 283 4.06 5.17 17.73
CA ASN A 283 3.86 3.95 16.93
C ASN A 283 3.57 2.68 17.77
N GLY A 284 2.80 2.83 18.85
CA GLY A 284 2.44 1.73 19.75
C GLY A 284 3.52 1.35 20.78
N ASN A 285 4.71 1.94 20.72
CA ASN A 285 5.81 1.72 21.66
C ASN A 285 5.76 2.72 22.82
N VAL A 286 6.11 2.28 24.03
CA VAL A 286 6.15 3.11 25.25
C VAL A 286 7.60 3.45 25.60
N PHE A 287 7.91 4.74 25.71
CA PHE A 287 9.22 5.26 26.08
C PHE A 287 9.12 6.01 27.41
N ASN A 288 9.71 5.46 28.47
CA ASN A 288 9.65 5.96 29.85
C ASN A 288 11.03 5.97 30.55
N ASP A 289 12.10 5.99 29.74
CA ASP A 289 13.51 5.91 30.12
C ASP A 289 14.25 7.25 29.93
N TRP A 290 13.50 8.35 29.98
CA TRP A 290 13.99 9.70 29.75
C TRP A 290 14.70 10.29 30.98
N TYR A 291 15.75 11.08 30.75
CA TYR A 291 16.55 11.68 31.83
C TYR A 291 17.11 13.07 31.49
N LEU A 292 17.54 13.79 32.54
CA LEU A 292 18.16 15.10 32.40
C LEU A 292 19.65 14.93 32.02
N PRO A 293 20.10 15.47 30.88
CA PRO A 293 21.46 15.27 30.37
C PRO A 293 22.53 15.78 31.34
N SER A 294 23.67 15.10 31.42
CA SER A 294 24.87 15.62 32.08
C SER A 294 25.42 16.85 31.36
N ARG A 295 26.38 17.53 31.98
CA ARG A 295 27.04 18.70 31.39
C ARG A 295 27.70 18.38 30.04
N ASP A 296 28.40 17.26 29.95
CA ASP A 296 29.07 16.85 28.71
C ASP A 296 28.06 16.35 27.66
N GLU A 297 26.95 15.72 28.08
CA GLU A 297 25.85 15.38 27.16
C GLU A 297 25.18 16.63 26.57
N LEU A 298 24.93 17.68 27.37
CA LEU A 298 24.46 18.98 26.84
C LEU A 298 25.45 19.60 25.84
N THR A 299 26.75 19.41 26.08
CA THR A 299 27.79 19.88 25.16
C THR A 299 27.73 19.14 23.83
N LEU A 300 27.50 17.82 23.85
CA LEU A 300 27.28 17.04 22.63
C LEU A 300 26.01 17.47 21.89
N ILE A 301 24.91 17.68 22.61
CA ILE A 301 23.66 18.20 22.01
C ILE A 301 23.93 19.52 21.27
N PHE A 302 24.60 20.47 21.92
CA PHE A 302 24.94 21.75 21.31
C PHE A 302 25.80 21.59 20.05
N ASN A 303 26.88 20.80 20.14
CA ASN A 303 27.85 20.65 19.06
C ASN A 303 27.25 19.96 17.82
N ASN A 304 26.33 19.01 18.02
CA ASN A 304 25.84 18.15 16.95
C ASN A 304 24.53 18.63 16.35
N ILE A 305 23.59 19.13 17.17
CA ILE A 305 22.24 19.49 16.71
C ILE A 305 21.75 20.86 17.20
N GLY A 306 22.56 21.58 17.98
CA GLY A 306 22.28 22.93 18.45
C GLY A 306 22.84 24.02 17.54
N GLY A 307 23.29 25.12 18.13
CA GLY A 307 23.99 26.19 17.42
C GLY A 307 23.10 26.97 16.44
N SER A 308 23.70 27.44 15.36
CA SER A 308 23.02 28.26 14.34
C SER A 308 22.07 27.46 13.45
N THR A 309 22.30 26.16 13.27
CA THR A 309 21.40 25.28 12.52
C THR A 309 20.17 24.92 13.35
N ASN A 310 20.33 24.80 14.67
CA ASN A 310 19.28 24.51 15.63
C ASN A 310 18.37 23.36 15.19
N GLN A 311 18.96 22.27 14.70
CA GLN A 311 18.23 21.09 14.22
C GLN A 311 17.35 20.48 15.31
N GLY A 312 17.75 20.61 16.58
CA GLY A 312 16.93 20.18 17.71
C GLY A 312 15.74 21.08 18.03
N GLY A 313 15.59 22.26 17.43
CA GLY A 313 14.46 23.15 17.76
C GLY A 313 14.52 23.70 19.19
N PHE A 314 15.72 24.07 19.64
CA PHE A 314 15.93 24.65 20.97
C PHE A 314 15.53 26.12 21.00
N ARG A 315 15.15 26.58 22.19
CA ARG A 315 14.90 27.99 22.49
C ARG A 315 16.22 28.68 22.81
N ASN A 316 16.29 30.00 22.60
CA ASN A 316 17.45 30.79 22.99
C ASN A 316 17.45 31.09 24.51
N VAL A 317 17.52 30.04 25.33
CA VAL A 317 17.62 30.07 26.79
C VAL A 317 18.72 29.11 27.24
N THR A 318 19.15 29.24 28.50
CA THR A 318 20.01 28.22 29.12
C THR A 318 19.18 27.01 29.51
N TYR A 319 19.70 25.80 29.25
CA TYR A 319 19.13 24.53 29.64
C TYR A 319 19.91 23.92 30.81
N TRP A 320 19.20 23.33 31.75
CA TRP A 320 19.82 22.64 32.89
C TRP A 320 20.52 21.36 32.44
N SER A 321 21.70 21.10 33.01
CA SER A 321 22.25 19.74 33.09
C SER A 321 21.91 19.11 34.45
N SER A 322 22.02 17.80 34.54
CA SER A 322 21.97 17.05 35.80
C SER A 322 23.26 17.15 36.62
N SER A 323 24.25 17.94 36.18
CA SER A 323 25.53 18.09 36.84
C SER A 323 25.53 19.25 37.83
N GLN A 324 25.67 18.92 39.11
CA GLN A 324 25.86 19.86 40.21
C GLN A 324 27.28 20.45 40.20
N ARG A 325 27.40 21.74 40.52
CA ARG A 325 28.68 22.41 40.80
C ARG A 325 28.94 22.56 42.30
N THR A 326 27.95 23.06 43.04
CA THR A 326 27.99 23.24 44.49
C THR A 326 26.63 22.91 45.08
N ALA A 327 26.51 22.89 46.42
CA ALA A 327 25.22 22.70 47.08
C ALA A 327 24.12 23.69 46.61
N ASN A 328 24.49 24.88 46.13
CA ASN A 328 23.56 25.91 45.67
C ASN A 328 23.58 26.15 44.15
N GLN A 329 24.49 25.52 43.41
CA GLN A 329 24.70 25.80 41.99
C GLN A 329 24.76 24.52 41.14
N ALA A 330 24.21 24.59 39.93
CA ALA A 330 24.31 23.54 38.91
C ALA A 330 24.76 24.12 37.57
N TYR A 331 25.22 23.26 36.66
CA TYR A 331 25.63 23.68 35.33
C TYR A 331 24.47 23.71 34.35
N GLY A 332 24.51 24.66 33.43
CA GLY A 332 23.64 24.72 32.27
C GLY A 332 24.35 25.31 31.06
N ARG A 333 23.73 25.13 29.90
CA ARG A 333 24.25 25.60 28.60
C ARG A 333 23.12 26.15 27.75
N ASN A 334 23.36 27.27 27.06
CA ASN A 334 22.47 27.73 26.01
C ASN A 334 22.76 26.94 24.73
N LEU A 335 21.75 26.22 24.24
CA LEU A 335 21.90 25.31 23.10
C LEU A 335 21.86 26.00 21.73
N ILE A 336 21.70 27.33 21.69
CA ILE A 336 21.81 28.16 20.47
C ILE A 336 23.15 28.89 20.43
N THR A 337 23.53 29.54 21.54
CA THR A 337 24.73 30.39 21.59
C THR A 337 25.99 29.63 22.03
N GLY A 338 25.82 28.46 22.63
CA GLY A 338 26.90 27.68 23.22
C GLY A 338 27.39 28.22 24.56
N ALA A 339 26.80 29.31 25.07
CA ALA A 339 27.20 29.91 26.33
C ALA A 339 26.96 28.94 27.50
N GLU A 340 28.04 28.61 28.22
CA GLU A 340 27.99 27.78 29.42
C GLU A 340 27.96 28.63 30.70
N THR A 341 27.36 28.10 31.74
CA THR A 341 27.48 28.66 33.09
C THR A 341 28.80 28.22 33.71
N THR A 342 29.93 28.86 33.36
CA THR A 342 31.28 28.48 33.84
C THR A 342 31.38 28.35 35.36
N PHE A 343 30.64 29.18 36.09
CA PHE A 343 30.57 29.16 37.56
C PHE A 343 29.25 28.57 38.10
N GLY A 344 28.52 27.81 37.27
CA GLY A 344 27.18 27.34 37.58
C GLY A 344 26.18 28.48 37.78
N THR A 345 24.90 28.12 37.86
CA THR A 345 23.82 29.05 38.20
C THR A 345 23.07 28.57 39.42
N ALA A 346 22.45 29.48 40.16
CA ALA A 346 21.63 29.16 41.32
C ALA A 346 20.57 28.12 40.97
N LYS A 347 20.50 27.03 41.75
CA LYS A 347 19.56 25.91 41.55
C LYS A 347 18.08 26.33 41.57
N THR A 348 17.78 27.50 42.14
CA THR A 348 16.44 28.10 42.19
C THR A 348 16.03 28.79 40.88
N GLY A 349 16.96 28.96 39.93
CA GLY A 349 16.68 29.61 38.65
C GLY A 349 15.80 28.75 37.73
N MET A 350 14.86 29.41 37.04
CA MET A 350 13.99 28.76 36.06
C MET A 350 14.72 28.67 34.71
N MET A 351 15.15 27.48 34.31
CA MET A 351 15.86 27.24 33.05
C MET A 351 15.17 26.18 32.20
N GLY A 352 15.49 26.17 30.91
CA GLY A 352 14.96 25.20 29.96
C GLY A 352 15.30 23.77 30.39
N VAL A 353 14.36 22.87 30.16
CA VAL A 353 14.53 21.44 30.42
C VAL A 353 14.25 20.72 29.12
N ARG A 354 15.13 19.80 28.73
CA ARG A 354 14.85 18.87 27.66
C ARG A 354 15.46 17.53 27.98
N ALA A 355 14.62 16.50 27.93
CA ALA A 355 15.03 15.15 28.25
C ALA A 355 15.80 14.51 27.10
N ILE A 356 16.67 13.56 27.44
CA ILE A 356 17.32 12.66 26.49
C ILE A 356 17.07 11.20 26.89
N ARG A 357 17.23 10.27 25.96
CA ARG A 357 17.20 8.82 26.21
C ARG A 357 18.21 8.10 25.33
N ALA A 358 18.52 6.86 25.70
CA ALA A 358 19.31 5.94 24.88
C ALA A 358 18.41 4.99 24.08
N PHE A 359 18.90 4.50 22.95
CA PHE A 359 18.23 3.47 22.14
C PHE A 359 19.21 2.46 21.57
#